data_AF-A0A519Y2C7-F1
#
_entry.id   AF-A0A519Y2C7-F1
#
_cell.length_a   1.000
_cell.length_b   1.000
_cell.length_c   1.000
_cell.angle_alpha   90.00
_cell.angle_beta   90.00
_cell.angle_gamma   90.00
#
_symmetry.space_group_name_H-M   'P 1'
#
loop_
_entity.id
_entity.type
_entity.pdbx_description
1 polymer ?
#
loop_
_entity_poly.entity_id
_entity_poly.type
_entity_poly.pdbx_seq_one_letter_code
_entity_poly.pdbx_strand_id
1 'polypeptide(L)'
;MQITNFLKHHYRHFNAAALIDAADGYNKHLAEGGKMMITLAGAMSTAEMGIQLAELIRQDKVQIISCTGANLEEDIFNLVAHDFYERVPNYRDLTPADEQALLERHMNRVTDTCIPEEEAMRRLEHVVLKFWEKADKEGKAYFPHEFFYQILLSGELEQYYQIDPKDSWMLAAAEKNLPIICPGWEDSTLGNIYAGHVITGDIKNVHTMRTGIQYMIYLADWYTKQATEESKVGFFQIGGGIAGDFPICVVPMLH
;
A
#
# COMPACT_ATOMS: atom_id res chain seq x y z
N MET A 1 18.68 27.46 -7.15
CA MET A 1 19.19 26.83 -5.91
C MET A 1 18.64 25.42 -5.85
N GLN A 2 19.47 24.38 -5.72
CA GLN A 2 18.97 23.01 -5.56
C GLN A 2 18.30 22.84 -4.18
N ILE A 3 17.16 22.16 -4.10
CA ILE A 3 16.37 21.97 -2.86
C ILE A 3 17.23 21.37 -1.74
N THR A 4 18.11 20.42 -2.05
CA THR A 4 19.02 19.81 -1.07
C THR A 4 19.91 20.84 -0.38
N ASN A 5 20.48 21.80 -1.13
CA ASN A 5 21.34 22.84 -0.55
C ASN A 5 20.55 23.80 0.33
N PHE A 6 19.31 24.10 -0.05
CA PHE A 6 18.40 24.87 0.80
C PHE A 6 18.13 24.15 2.11
N LEU A 7 17.70 22.88 2.06
CA LEU A 7 17.40 22.10 3.25
C LEU A 7 18.64 21.98 4.15
N LYS A 8 19.81 21.59 3.63
CA LYS A 8 21.04 21.49 4.43
C LYS A 8 21.48 22.83 5.03
N HIS A 9 21.19 23.96 4.36
CA HIS A 9 21.51 25.27 4.91
C HIS A 9 20.57 25.69 6.04
N HIS A 10 19.26 25.43 5.92
CA HIS A 10 18.23 25.97 6.82
C HIS A 10 17.78 24.98 7.91
N TYR A 11 17.80 23.67 7.67
CA TYR A 11 17.17 22.66 8.52
C TYR A 11 18.20 22.02 9.48
N ARG A 12 18.74 22.82 10.41
CA ARG A 12 19.89 22.42 11.25
C ARG A 12 19.55 21.86 12.62
N HIS A 13 18.32 22.03 13.10
CA HIS A 13 17.94 21.69 14.47
C HIS A 13 16.56 21.03 14.54
N PHE A 14 16.31 20.27 15.62
CA PHE A 14 15.03 19.62 15.93
C PHE A 14 14.52 18.73 14.78
N ASN A 15 13.20 18.69 14.56
CA ASN A 15 12.58 17.86 13.52
C ASN A 15 13.05 18.23 12.10
N ALA A 16 13.51 19.47 11.89
CA ALA A 16 14.06 19.87 10.60
C ALA A 16 15.39 19.14 10.32
N ALA A 17 16.27 19.00 11.31
CA ALA A 17 17.50 18.22 11.19
C ALA A 17 17.20 16.73 10.99
N ALA A 18 16.20 16.19 11.70
CA ALA A 18 15.80 14.80 11.57
C ALA A 18 15.43 14.41 10.12
N LEU A 19 14.85 15.33 9.34
CA LEU A 19 14.60 15.11 7.91
C LEU A 19 15.91 14.90 7.12
N ILE A 20 16.94 15.70 7.40
CA ILE A 20 18.26 15.58 6.76
C ILE A 20 18.92 14.27 7.18
N ASP A 21 18.93 13.96 8.48
CA ASP A 21 19.54 12.76 9.02
C ASP A 21 18.88 11.49 8.46
N ALA A 22 17.55 11.48 8.34
CA ALA A 22 16.81 10.38 7.73
C ALA A 22 17.17 10.21 6.24
N ALA A 23 17.22 11.30 5.47
CA ALA A 23 17.56 11.24 4.05
C ALA A 23 19.03 10.82 3.81
N ASP A 24 19.97 11.42 4.52
CA ASP A 24 21.40 11.07 4.42
C ASP A 24 21.64 9.63 4.94
N GLY A 25 20.95 9.22 6.01
CA GLY A 25 21.00 7.86 6.54
C GLY A 25 20.47 6.79 5.57
N TYR A 26 19.32 7.04 4.93
CA TYR A 26 18.75 6.17 3.90
C TYR A 26 19.72 6.00 2.73
N ASN A 27 20.25 7.12 2.21
CA ASN A 27 21.20 7.09 1.09
C ASN A 27 22.49 6.36 1.44
N LYS A 28 23.03 6.59 2.64
CA LYS A 28 24.23 5.91 3.12
C LYS A 28 23.99 4.40 3.24
N HIS A 29 22.88 3.99 3.86
CA HIS A 29 22.55 2.57 4.03
C HIS A 29 22.45 1.84 2.68
N LEU A 30 21.80 2.45 1.69
CA LEU A 30 21.76 1.91 0.32
C LEU A 30 23.15 1.86 -0.33
N ALA A 31 23.96 2.91 -0.19
CA ALA A 31 25.31 2.96 -0.74
C ALA A 31 26.24 1.91 -0.14
N GLU A 32 25.99 1.49 1.10
CA GLU A 32 26.68 0.40 1.80
C GLU A 32 26.12 -0.99 1.45
N GLY A 33 25.19 -1.09 0.50
CA GLY A 33 24.61 -2.35 0.02
C GLY A 33 23.43 -2.86 0.86
N GLY A 34 22.96 -2.06 1.82
CA GLY A 34 21.83 -2.40 2.68
C GLY A 34 20.50 -2.48 1.92
N LYS A 35 19.56 -3.25 2.47
CA LYS A 35 18.20 -3.42 1.96
C LYS A 35 17.24 -2.52 2.73
N MET A 36 16.28 -1.91 2.04
CA MET A 36 15.30 -1.03 2.68
C MET A 36 13.91 -1.64 2.73
N MET A 37 13.36 -1.70 3.94
CA MET A 37 11.93 -1.87 4.19
C MET A 37 11.30 -0.51 4.42
N ILE A 38 10.23 -0.22 3.67
CA ILE A 38 9.34 0.91 3.98
C ILE A 38 8.09 0.36 4.65
N THR A 39 7.66 0.98 5.75
CA THR A 39 6.33 0.72 6.30
C THR A 39 5.41 1.90 6.03
N LEU A 40 4.19 1.61 5.56
CA LEU A 40 3.25 2.60 5.07
C LEU A 40 1.88 2.43 5.75
N ALA A 41 1.62 3.30 6.73
CA ALA A 41 0.36 3.38 7.45
C ALA A 41 -0.35 4.72 7.21
N GLY A 42 -1.59 4.83 7.70
CA GLY A 42 -2.46 5.98 7.41
C GLY A 42 -2.92 6.01 5.95
N ALA A 43 -3.54 7.09 5.53
CA ALA A 43 -4.08 7.26 4.18
C ALA A 43 -3.04 7.80 3.18
N MET A 44 -1.85 7.19 3.15
CA MET A 44 -0.71 7.75 2.38
C MET A 44 -0.90 7.58 0.87
N SER A 45 -1.60 6.53 0.44
CA SER A 45 -1.90 6.32 -0.98
C SER A 45 -2.97 7.31 -1.48
N THR A 46 -4.00 7.58 -0.68
CA THR A 46 -4.91 8.72 -0.92
C THR A 46 -4.18 10.07 -0.90
N ALA A 47 -3.15 10.23 -0.05
CA ALA A 47 -2.30 11.42 -0.03
C ALA A 47 -1.25 11.46 -1.16
N GLU A 48 -1.40 10.61 -2.18
CA GLU A 48 -0.55 10.57 -3.39
C GLU A 48 0.94 10.30 -3.12
N MET A 49 1.26 9.59 -2.04
CA MET A 49 2.62 9.10 -1.79
C MET A 49 3.13 8.20 -2.93
N GLY A 50 2.21 7.65 -3.74
CA GLY A 50 2.50 6.86 -4.93
C GLY A 50 3.50 7.52 -5.89
N ILE A 51 3.40 8.82 -6.12
CA ILE A 51 4.30 9.58 -7.03
C ILE A 51 5.77 9.36 -6.63
N GLN A 52 6.08 9.50 -5.35
CA GLN A 52 7.46 9.38 -4.85
C GLN A 52 7.85 7.92 -4.66
N LEU A 53 6.95 7.11 -4.11
CA LEU A 53 7.23 5.71 -3.79
C LEU A 53 7.44 4.87 -5.05
N ALA A 54 6.64 5.07 -6.09
CA ALA A 54 6.78 4.38 -7.37
C ALA A 54 8.16 4.64 -8.00
N GLU A 55 8.66 5.88 -7.90
CA GLU A 55 9.99 6.22 -8.39
C GLU A 55 11.11 5.56 -7.57
N LEU A 56 10.97 5.51 -6.24
CA LEU A 56 11.94 4.79 -5.40
C LEU A 56 11.96 3.29 -5.72
N ILE A 57 10.80 2.67 -5.97
CA ILE A 57 10.71 1.27 -6.38
C ILE A 57 11.43 1.07 -7.72
N ARG A 58 11.14 1.88 -8.74
CA ARG A 58 11.79 1.80 -10.06
C ARG A 58 13.30 1.94 -9.97
N GLN A 59 13.80 2.84 -9.13
CA GLN A 59 15.24 3.04 -8.90
C GLN A 59 15.90 1.97 -8.00
N ASP A 60 15.18 0.93 -7.60
CA ASP A 60 15.68 -0.13 -6.71
C ASP A 60 16.16 0.40 -5.34
N LYS A 61 15.44 1.40 -4.83
CA LYS A 61 15.71 2.01 -3.52
C LYS A 61 14.88 1.41 -2.40
N VAL A 62 13.95 0.51 -2.72
CA VAL A 62 13.05 -0.20 -1.80
C VAL A 62 13.07 -1.68 -2.15
N GLN A 63 13.24 -2.56 -1.16
CA GLN A 63 13.30 -4.01 -1.39
C GLN A 63 12.14 -4.79 -0.77
N ILE A 64 11.38 -4.16 0.12
CA ILE A 64 10.13 -4.70 0.65
C ILE A 64 9.26 -3.57 1.21
N ILE A 65 7.95 -3.73 1.15
CA ILE A 65 6.99 -2.81 1.75
C ILE A 65 6.13 -3.57 2.76
N SER A 66 5.84 -2.97 3.91
CA SER A 66 4.81 -3.42 4.84
C SER A 66 3.73 -2.35 4.96
N CYS A 67 2.50 -2.61 4.57
CA CYS A 67 1.46 -1.58 4.52
C CYS A 67 0.11 -2.07 5.05
N THR A 68 -0.79 -1.12 5.33
CA THR A 68 -2.20 -1.44 5.58
C THR A 68 -2.90 -1.86 4.30
N GLY A 69 -4.02 -2.57 4.42
CA GLY A 69 -4.85 -2.93 3.27
C GLY A 69 -5.34 -1.70 2.50
N ALA A 70 -5.72 -0.64 3.23
CA ALA A 70 -6.11 0.65 2.64
C ALA A 70 -5.06 1.23 1.68
N ASN A 71 -3.78 1.29 2.06
CA ASN A 71 -2.75 1.81 1.13
C ASN A 71 -2.62 0.97 -0.13
N LEU A 72 -2.81 -0.33 0.00
CA LEU A 72 -2.66 -1.29 -1.08
C LEU A 72 -3.77 -1.12 -2.13
N GLU A 73 -5.01 -0.93 -1.69
CA GLU A 73 -6.16 -0.71 -2.57
C GLU A 73 -6.30 0.74 -3.06
N GLU A 74 -6.02 1.73 -2.21
CA GLU A 74 -6.24 3.15 -2.52
C GLU A 74 -5.29 3.69 -3.59
N ASP A 75 -4.08 3.13 -3.76
CA ASP A 75 -3.22 3.47 -4.90
C ASP A 75 -3.85 3.04 -6.22
N ILE A 76 -4.49 1.86 -6.24
CA ILE A 76 -5.19 1.36 -7.41
C ILE A 76 -6.49 2.13 -7.64
N PHE A 77 -7.21 2.51 -6.57
CA PHE A 77 -8.36 3.40 -6.67
C PHE A 77 -7.97 4.74 -7.28
N ASN A 78 -6.88 5.34 -6.81
CA ASN A 78 -6.38 6.58 -7.39
C ASN A 78 -6.03 6.36 -8.87
N LEU A 79 -5.36 5.25 -9.19
CA LEU A 79 -5.02 4.92 -10.57
C LEU A 79 -6.25 4.87 -11.50
N VAL A 80 -7.38 4.34 -11.04
CA VAL A 80 -8.56 4.11 -11.90
C VAL A 80 -9.71 5.11 -11.74
N ALA A 81 -9.70 5.95 -10.70
CA ALA A 81 -10.85 6.78 -10.33
C ALA A 81 -10.50 8.21 -9.87
N HIS A 82 -9.24 8.65 -10.01
CA HIS A 82 -8.78 9.97 -9.56
C HIS A 82 -9.64 11.16 -10.00
N ASP A 83 -10.13 11.19 -11.24
CA ASP A 83 -10.90 12.33 -11.79
C ASP A 83 -12.24 12.53 -11.07
N PHE A 84 -12.69 11.51 -10.34
CA PHE A 84 -13.93 11.53 -9.58
C PHE A 84 -13.71 11.83 -8.09
N TYR A 85 -12.47 12.04 -7.64
CA TYR A 85 -12.18 12.35 -6.25
C TYR A 85 -12.66 13.76 -5.92
N GLU A 86 -13.20 13.92 -4.70
CA GLU A 86 -13.67 15.23 -4.23
C GLU A 86 -12.92 15.67 -2.99
N ARG A 87 -12.38 16.89 -3.04
CA ARG A 87 -11.83 17.56 -1.86
C ARG A 87 -12.95 18.08 -0.99
N VAL A 88 -12.81 17.90 0.32
CA VAL A 88 -13.70 18.40 1.37
C VAL A 88 -12.91 19.36 2.27
N PRO A 89 -12.80 20.65 1.92
CA PRO A 89 -11.93 21.59 2.63
C PRO A 89 -12.23 21.75 4.14
N ASN A 90 -13.50 21.59 4.53
CA ASN A 90 -13.97 21.77 5.92
C ASN A 90 -14.29 20.42 6.61
N TYR A 91 -13.59 19.34 6.24
CA TYR A 91 -13.90 17.98 6.69
C TYR A 91 -13.92 17.76 8.22
N ARG A 92 -13.32 18.66 9.00
CA ARG A 92 -13.33 18.60 10.47
C ARG A 92 -14.61 19.13 11.11
N ASP A 93 -15.39 19.91 10.36
CA ASP A 93 -16.54 20.68 10.86
C ASP A 93 -17.81 20.38 10.05
N LEU A 94 -17.93 19.18 9.48
CA LEU A 94 -19.12 18.76 8.70
C LEU A 94 -20.35 18.63 9.60
N THR A 95 -21.48 19.12 9.11
CA THR A 95 -22.77 18.89 9.76
C THR A 95 -23.30 17.49 9.43
N PRO A 96 -24.25 16.95 10.21
CA PRO A 96 -24.92 15.69 9.85
C PRO A 96 -25.56 15.69 8.46
N ALA A 97 -26.03 16.86 7.98
CA ALA A 97 -26.60 16.99 6.64
C ALA A 97 -25.52 16.91 5.55
N ASP A 98 -24.32 17.43 5.81
CA ASP A 98 -23.19 17.33 4.87
C ASP A 98 -22.72 15.88 4.74
N GLU A 99 -22.60 15.15 5.86
CA GLU A 99 -22.26 13.71 5.85
C GLU A 99 -23.35 12.89 5.14
N GLN A 100 -24.63 13.21 5.35
CA GLN A 100 -25.74 12.57 4.64
C GLN A 100 -25.68 12.83 3.13
N ALA A 101 -25.33 14.05 2.71
CA ALA A 101 -25.18 14.39 1.29
C ALA A 101 -24.02 13.62 0.63
N LEU A 102 -22.92 13.38 1.35
CA LEU A 102 -21.84 12.50 0.88
C LEU A 102 -22.30 11.05 0.77
N LEU A 103 -23.04 10.55 1.76
CA LEU A 103 -23.60 9.19 1.75
C LEU A 103 -24.56 8.96 0.57
N GLU A 104 -25.48 9.89 0.32
CA GLU A 104 -26.44 9.81 -0.79
C GLU A 104 -25.78 9.78 -2.17
N ARG A 105 -24.54 10.25 -2.25
CA ARG A 105 -23.70 10.28 -3.46
C ARG A 105 -22.67 9.15 -3.47
N HIS A 106 -22.69 8.24 -2.48
CA HIS A 106 -21.75 7.14 -2.32
C HIS A 106 -20.28 7.59 -2.29
N MET A 107 -20.01 8.71 -1.60
CA MET A 107 -18.67 9.28 -1.44
C MET A 107 -18.04 8.84 -0.12
N ASN A 108 -17.09 7.91 -0.19
CA ASN A 108 -16.36 7.41 0.99
C ASN A 108 -15.26 8.40 1.38
N ARG A 109 -15.34 8.94 2.59
CA ARG A 109 -14.45 10.02 3.04
C ARG A 109 -13.20 9.50 3.74
N VAL A 110 -12.06 9.90 3.23
CA VAL A 110 -10.72 9.72 3.81
C VAL A 110 -10.18 11.10 4.19
N THR A 111 -10.42 11.50 5.44
CA THR A 111 -10.09 12.84 5.94
C THR A 111 -10.73 13.95 5.10
N ASP A 112 -9.94 14.70 4.32
CA ASP A 112 -10.33 15.83 3.47
C ASP A 112 -10.55 15.46 2.00
N THR A 113 -10.57 14.17 1.68
CA THR A 113 -10.70 13.63 0.33
C THR A 113 -11.76 12.55 0.31
N CYS A 114 -12.63 12.56 -0.69
CA CYS A 114 -13.68 11.57 -0.89
C CYS A 114 -13.38 10.73 -2.13
N ILE A 115 -13.51 9.41 -1.97
CA ILE A 115 -13.33 8.39 -3.00
C ILE A 115 -14.72 7.87 -3.38
N PRO A 116 -15.09 7.89 -4.66
CA PRO A 116 -16.40 7.40 -5.11
C PRO A 116 -16.46 5.86 -5.05
N GLU A 117 -17.52 5.31 -4.47
CA GLU A 117 -17.67 3.85 -4.33
C GLU A 117 -17.70 3.12 -5.68
N GLU A 118 -18.50 3.60 -6.63
CA GLU A 118 -18.74 2.91 -7.90
C GLU A 118 -17.51 2.92 -8.81
N GLU A 119 -16.93 4.10 -9.03
CA GLU A 119 -15.82 4.29 -9.95
C GLU A 119 -14.50 3.71 -9.44
N ALA A 120 -14.33 3.60 -8.11
CA ALA A 120 -13.13 3.03 -7.50
C ALA A 120 -13.35 1.59 -7.00
N MET A 121 -14.16 1.42 -5.96
CA MET A 121 -14.25 0.18 -5.18
C MET A 121 -14.97 -0.91 -5.96
N ARG A 122 -16.18 -0.60 -6.48
CA ARG A 122 -16.96 -1.56 -7.28
C ARG A 122 -16.25 -1.89 -8.58
N ARG A 123 -15.68 -0.90 -9.27
CA ARG A 123 -14.87 -1.16 -10.47
C ARG A 123 -13.76 -2.18 -10.21
N LEU A 124 -13.02 -2.01 -9.10
CA LEU A 124 -11.95 -2.93 -8.75
C LEU A 124 -12.48 -4.32 -8.36
N GLU A 125 -13.56 -4.37 -7.57
CA GLU A 125 -14.27 -5.60 -7.19
C GLU A 125 -14.64 -6.44 -8.43
N HIS A 126 -15.30 -5.84 -9.42
CA HIS A 126 -15.71 -6.55 -10.65
C HIS A 126 -14.52 -7.19 -11.38
N VAL A 127 -13.34 -6.55 -11.34
CA VAL A 127 -12.14 -7.06 -11.99
C VAL A 127 -11.48 -8.13 -11.15
N VAL A 128 -11.33 -7.95 -9.83
CA VAL A 128 -10.58 -8.88 -8.98
C VAL A 128 -11.38 -10.14 -8.64
N LEU A 129 -12.72 -10.07 -8.62
CA LEU A 129 -13.58 -11.22 -8.30
C LEU A 129 -13.28 -12.43 -9.18
N LYS A 130 -13.14 -12.24 -10.50
CA LYS A 130 -12.83 -13.36 -11.42
C LYS A 130 -11.49 -14.03 -11.12
N PHE A 131 -10.52 -13.30 -10.56
CA PHE A 131 -9.22 -13.85 -10.16
C PHE A 131 -9.35 -14.63 -8.86
N TRP A 132 -10.14 -14.14 -7.91
CA TRP A 132 -10.48 -14.87 -6.69
C TRP A 132 -11.23 -16.17 -7.01
N GLU A 133 -12.29 -16.12 -7.83
CA GLU A 133 -13.08 -17.29 -8.24
C GLU A 133 -12.21 -18.33 -8.98
N LYS A 134 -11.33 -17.85 -9.86
CA LYS A 134 -10.39 -18.71 -10.58
C LYS A 134 -9.45 -19.41 -9.61
N ALA A 135 -8.85 -18.69 -8.67
CA ALA A 135 -7.95 -19.27 -7.68
C ALA A 135 -8.69 -20.29 -6.79
N ASP A 136 -9.90 -19.96 -6.33
CA ASP A 136 -10.74 -20.85 -5.54
C ASP A 136 -11.05 -22.16 -6.28
N LYS A 137 -11.49 -22.06 -7.54
CA LYS A 137 -11.78 -23.21 -8.40
C LYS A 137 -10.55 -24.08 -8.69
N GLU A 138 -9.39 -23.46 -8.80
CA GLU A 138 -8.11 -24.16 -9.03
C GLU A 138 -7.48 -24.68 -7.72
N GLY A 139 -8.07 -24.40 -6.55
CA GLY A 139 -7.49 -24.75 -5.25
C GLY A 139 -6.19 -24.02 -4.94
N LYS A 140 -5.99 -22.83 -5.53
CA LYS A 140 -4.81 -21.99 -5.32
C LYS A 140 -5.10 -20.92 -4.29
N ALA A 141 -4.05 -20.50 -3.59
CA ALA A 141 -4.11 -19.44 -2.60
C ALA A 141 -3.00 -18.43 -2.84
N TYR A 142 -3.35 -17.14 -2.74
CA TYR A 142 -2.44 -16.03 -2.94
C TYR A 142 -2.59 -15.01 -1.82
N PHE A 143 -1.55 -14.25 -1.56
CA PHE A 143 -1.61 -13.06 -0.72
C PHE A 143 -2.42 -11.95 -1.40
N PRO A 144 -2.99 -11.00 -0.63
CA PRO A 144 -3.71 -9.86 -1.19
C PRO A 144 -2.96 -9.14 -2.32
N HIS A 145 -1.71 -8.76 -2.09
CA HIS A 145 -0.88 -8.08 -3.10
C HIS A 145 -0.64 -8.91 -4.36
N GLU A 146 -0.57 -10.24 -4.25
CA GLU A 146 -0.36 -11.13 -5.40
C GLU A 146 -1.60 -11.17 -6.31
N PHE A 147 -2.81 -11.02 -5.78
CA PHE A 147 -4.01 -10.83 -6.60
C PHE A 147 -3.99 -9.45 -7.29
N PHE A 148 -3.59 -8.41 -6.56
CA PHE A 148 -3.50 -7.07 -7.14
C PHE A 148 -2.42 -6.97 -8.23
N TYR A 149 -1.30 -7.69 -8.08
CA TYR A 149 -0.31 -7.80 -9.15
C TYR A 149 -0.88 -8.50 -10.38
N GLN A 150 -1.65 -9.58 -10.20
CA GLN A 150 -2.28 -10.27 -11.33
C GLN A 150 -3.24 -9.37 -12.13
N ILE A 151 -4.06 -8.55 -11.46
CA ILE A 151 -5.00 -7.66 -12.16
C ILE A 151 -4.30 -6.45 -12.80
N LEU A 152 -3.23 -5.94 -12.20
CA LEU A 152 -2.46 -4.83 -12.77
C LEU A 152 -1.70 -5.31 -14.01
N LEU A 153 -1.04 -6.46 -13.92
CA LEU A 153 -0.26 -7.04 -15.01
C LEU A 153 -1.11 -7.69 -16.11
N SER A 154 -2.42 -7.91 -15.89
CA SER A 154 -3.31 -8.40 -16.95
C SER A 154 -3.71 -7.33 -17.96
N GLY A 155 -3.49 -6.05 -17.64
CA GLY A 155 -3.87 -4.91 -18.47
C GLY A 155 -5.37 -4.57 -18.42
N GLU A 156 -6.18 -5.31 -17.65
CA GLU A 156 -7.65 -5.13 -17.66
C GLU A 156 -8.11 -3.81 -17.03
N LEU A 157 -7.24 -3.18 -16.24
CA LEU A 157 -7.47 -1.87 -15.64
C LEU A 157 -6.99 -0.70 -16.51
N GLU A 158 -6.18 -0.92 -17.56
CA GLU A 158 -5.53 0.15 -18.33
C GLU A 158 -6.53 1.13 -18.95
N GLN A 159 -7.67 0.62 -19.41
CA GLN A 159 -8.76 1.41 -19.99
C GLN A 159 -9.38 2.41 -18.99
N TYR A 160 -9.13 2.25 -17.70
CA TYR A 160 -9.65 3.09 -16.63
C TYR A 160 -8.60 4.02 -16.03
N TYR A 161 -7.35 4.00 -16.50
CA TYR A 161 -6.28 4.81 -15.88
C TYR A 161 -6.55 6.31 -16.00
N GLN A 162 -6.47 7.02 -14.87
CA GLN A 162 -6.76 8.45 -14.75
C GLN A 162 -5.58 9.28 -14.23
N ILE A 163 -4.55 8.64 -13.66
CA ILE A 163 -3.25 9.28 -13.35
C ILE A 163 -2.17 8.75 -14.30
N ASP A 164 -0.98 9.38 -14.31
CA ASP A 164 0.18 8.77 -15.00
C ASP A 164 0.47 7.42 -14.32
N PRO A 165 0.47 6.28 -15.05
CA PRO A 165 0.75 4.97 -14.46
C PRO A 165 2.09 4.91 -13.71
N LYS A 166 3.04 5.80 -14.02
CA LYS A 166 4.31 5.95 -13.28
C LYS A 166 4.12 6.46 -11.85
N ASP A 167 2.97 7.03 -11.53
CA ASP A 167 2.67 7.55 -10.20
C ASP A 167 1.92 6.52 -9.32
N SER A 168 1.58 5.35 -9.86
CA SER A 168 1.07 4.21 -9.08
C SER A 168 2.21 3.39 -8.50
N TRP A 169 2.30 3.33 -7.17
CA TRP A 169 3.33 2.51 -6.52
C TRP A 169 3.01 1.02 -6.57
N MET A 170 1.72 0.63 -6.58
CA MET A 170 1.31 -0.76 -6.73
C MET A 170 1.62 -1.29 -8.12
N LEU A 171 1.47 -0.48 -9.17
CA LEU A 171 1.87 -0.88 -10.53
C LEU A 171 3.39 -1.05 -10.62
N ALA A 172 4.17 -0.08 -10.12
CA ALA A 172 5.62 -0.20 -10.09
C ALA A 172 6.10 -1.42 -9.25
N ALA A 173 5.41 -1.71 -8.14
CA ALA A 173 5.69 -2.87 -7.31
C ALA A 173 5.36 -4.19 -8.05
N ALA A 174 4.24 -4.24 -8.78
CA ALA A 174 3.85 -5.39 -9.58
C ALA A 174 4.84 -5.69 -10.71
N GLU A 175 5.26 -4.67 -11.46
CA GLU A 175 6.24 -4.79 -12.55
C GLU A 175 7.61 -5.30 -12.06
N LYS A 176 8.00 -4.91 -10.84
CA LYS A 176 9.23 -5.41 -10.20
C LYS A 176 9.06 -6.70 -9.43
N ASN A 177 7.83 -7.20 -9.29
CA ASN A 177 7.49 -8.30 -8.39
C ASN A 177 8.04 -8.06 -6.96
N LEU A 178 7.83 -6.85 -6.45
CA LEU A 178 8.36 -6.41 -5.16
C LEU A 178 7.66 -7.16 -4.02
N PRO A 179 8.37 -7.69 -3.01
CA PRO A 179 7.77 -8.22 -1.80
C PRO A 179 6.89 -7.19 -1.07
N ILE A 180 5.66 -7.56 -0.74
CA ILE A 180 4.74 -6.75 0.09
C ILE A 180 4.22 -7.59 1.25
N ILE A 181 4.15 -6.98 2.43
CA ILE A 181 3.49 -7.51 3.62
C ILE A 181 2.26 -6.65 3.88
N CYS A 182 1.08 -7.28 3.93
CA CYS A 182 -0.18 -6.59 4.19
C CYS A 182 -0.95 -7.33 5.28
N PRO A 183 -0.53 -7.18 6.54
CA PRO A 183 -1.20 -7.83 7.66
C PRO A 183 -2.56 -7.17 7.92
N GLY A 184 -3.54 -7.96 8.37
CA GLY A 184 -4.88 -7.45 8.66
C GLY A 184 -5.60 -6.89 7.43
N TRP A 185 -5.38 -7.47 6.24
CA TRP A 185 -6.02 -7.00 5.01
C TRP A 185 -7.54 -7.04 5.07
N GLU A 186 -8.13 -7.91 5.90
CA GLU A 186 -9.57 -7.92 6.17
C GLU A 186 -10.10 -6.58 6.70
N ASP A 187 -9.25 -5.74 7.30
CA ASP A 187 -9.53 -4.35 7.69
C ASP A 187 -9.26 -3.39 6.51
N SER A 188 -9.90 -3.68 5.38
CA SER A 188 -9.87 -2.85 4.16
C SER A 188 -11.14 -3.06 3.34
N THR A 189 -11.37 -2.19 2.36
CA THR A 189 -12.57 -2.22 1.52
C THR A 189 -12.68 -3.55 0.76
N LEU A 190 -11.63 -3.94 0.05
CA LEU A 190 -11.64 -5.18 -0.73
C LEU A 190 -11.55 -6.41 0.18
N GLY A 191 -10.97 -6.28 1.37
CA GLY A 191 -11.03 -7.31 2.41
C GLY A 191 -12.46 -7.58 2.88
N ASN A 192 -13.23 -6.53 3.14
CA ASN A 192 -14.65 -6.60 3.49
C ASN A 192 -15.49 -7.22 2.35
N ILE A 193 -15.25 -6.78 1.12
CA ILE A 193 -15.92 -7.30 -0.08
C ILE A 193 -15.61 -8.78 -0.30
N TYR A 194 -14.34 -9.20 -0.16
CA TYR A 194 -13.96 -10.61 -0.24
C TYR A 194 -14.71 -11.48 0.78
N ALA A 195 -14.81 -11.02 2.04
CA ALA A 195 -15.61 -11.70 3.06
C ALA A 195 -17.08 -11.79 2.66
N GLY A 196 -17.63 -10.73 2.04
CA GLY A 196 -18.97 -10.73 1.43
C GLY A 196 -19.15 -11.86 0.40
N HIS A 197 -18.21 -12.02 -0.53
CA HIS A 197 -18.24 -13.09 -1.54
C HIS A 197 -18.09 -14.50 -0.95
N VAL A 198 -17.42 -14.65 0.18
CA VAL A 198 -17.39 -15.90 0.94
C VAL A 198 -18.76 -16.20 1.55
N ILE A 199 -19.44 -15.18 2.08
CA ILE A 199 -20.78 -15.31 2.68
C ILE A 199 -21.84 -15.66 1.63
N THR A 200 -21.79 -15.04 0.44
CA THR A 200 -22.72 -15.31 -0.67
C THR A 200 -22.45 -16.64 -1.37
N GLY A 201 -21.24 -17.19 -1.22
CA GLY A 201 -20.84 -18.48 -1.76
C GLY A 201 -20.17 -18.42 -3.15
N ASP A 202 -19.82 -17.22 -3.62
CA ASP A 202 -19.03 -17.02 -4.84
C ASP A 202 -17.61 -17.58 -4.67
N ILE A 203 -17.04 -17.39 -3.46
CA ILE A 203 -15.76 -17.97 -3.03
C ILE A 203 -16.03 -19.03 -1.97
N LYS A 204 -15.66 -20.28 -2.22
CA LYS A 204 -15.99 -21.39 -1.31
C LYS A 204 -15.00 -21.54 -0.16
N ASN A 205 -13.74 -21.20 -0.39
CA ASN A 205 -12.68 -21.33 0.60
C ASN A 205 -12.16 -19.95 1.01
N VAL A 206 -12.37 -19.58 2.28
CA VAL A 206 -11.82 -18.34 2.85
C VAL A 206 -10.28 -18.26 2.68
N HIS A 207 -9.61 -19.41 2.66
CA HIS A 207 -8.15 -19.51 2.48
C HIS A 207 -7.67 -19.45 1.03
N THR A 208 -8.55 -19.19 0.06
CA THR A 208 -8.13 -18.71 -1.27
C THR A 208 -7.33 -17.41 -1.14
N MET A 209 -7.59 -16.64 -0.08
CA MET A 209 -6.73 -15.57 0.42
C MET A 209 -5.80 -16.08 1.53
N ARG A 210 -4.50 -15.86 1.38
CA ARG A 210 -3.49 -16.18 2.41
C ARG A 210 -3.56 -15.20 3.59
N THR A 211 -3.24 -15.70 4.79
CA THR A 211 -3.47 -14.98 6.06
C THR A 211 -2.22 -14.28 6.62
N GLY A 212 -2.43 -13.48 7.67
CA GLY A 212 -1.36 -12.81 8.42
C GLY A 212 -0.28 -13.77 8.95
N ILE A 213 -0.63 -14.97 9.42
CA ILE A 213 0.37 -15.94 9.88
C ILE A 213 1.30 -16.39 8.73
N GLN A 214 0.74 -16.56 7.53
CA GLN A 214 1.55 -16.90 6.36
C GLN A 214 2.44 -15.72 5.94
N TYR A 215 1.99 -14.48 6.12
CA TYR A 215 2.83 -13.30 5.96
C TYR A 215 3.98 -13.26 6.97
N MET A 216 3.74 -13.62 8.25
CA MET A 216 4.82 -13.69 9.24
C MET A 216 5.91 -14.69 8.84
N ILE A 217 5.52 -15.88 8.38
CA ILE A 217 6.46 -16.92 7.91
C ILE A 217 7.25 -16.42 6.70
N TYR A 218 6.56 -15.82 5.72
CA TYR A 218 7.20 -15.26 4.54
C TYR A 218 8.20 -14.16 4.90
N LEU A 219 7.81 -13.25 5.80
CA LEU A 219 8.67 -12.15 6.22
C LEU A 219 9.86 -12.64 7.05
N ALA A 220 9.67 -13.67 7.89
CA ALA A 220 10.75 -14.30 8.64
C ALA A 220 11.84 -14.84 7.69
N ASP A 221 11.42 -15.61 6.68
CA ASP A 221 12.32 -16.12 5.64
C ASP A 221 13.01 -14.98 4.86
N TRP A 222 12.28 -13.91 4.54
CA TRP A 222 12.87 -12.74 3.89
C TRP A 222 13.94 -12.07 4.76
N TYR A 223 13.66 -11.84 6.05
CA TYR A 223 14.63 -11.26 6.98
C TYR A 223 15.89 -12.12 7.08
N THR A 224 15.74 -13.44 7.29
CA THR A 224 16.88 -14.36 7.38
C THR A 224 17.75 -14.37 6.12
N LYS A 225 17.16 -14.17 4.94
CA LYS A 225 17.88 -14.09 3.66
C LYS A 225 18.56 -12.74 3.41
N GLN A 226 17.99 -11.63 3.89
CA GLN A 226 18.44 -10.28 3.56
C GLN A 226 19.34 -9.64 4.63
N ALA A 227 19.17 -10.03 5.90
CA ALA A 227 19.98 -9.56 7.02
C ALA A 227 21.19 -10.49 7.23
N THR A 228 22.26 -10.26 6.48
CA THR A 228 23.53 -11.01 6.57
C THR A 228 24.62 -10.22 7.32
N GLU A 229 25.85 -10.73 7.37
CA GLU A 229 26.98 -9.95 7.91
C GLU A 229 27.30 -8.74 7.02
N GLU A 230 27.21 -8.92 5.71
CA GLU A 230 27.55 -7.95 4.67
C GLU A 230 26.41 -7.01 4.27
N SER A 231 25.15 -7.38 4.56
CA SER A 231 23.96 -6.60 4.23
C SER A 231 23.04 -6.50 5.44
N LYS A 232 22.63 -5.27 5.78
CA LYS A 232 21.67 -5.01 6.86
C LYS A 232 20.33 -4.55 6.28
N VAL A 233 19.26 -4.79 7.04
CA VAL A 233 17.92 -4.28 6.71
C VAL A 233 17.72 -2.95 7.44
N GLY A 234 17.50 -1.89 6.67
CA GLY A 234 17.07 -0.59 7.16
C GLY A 234 15.55 -0.54 7.19
N PHE A 235 15.02 0.19 8.16
CA PHE A 235 13.60 0.26 8.44
C PHE A 235 13.13 1.72 8.42
N PHE A 236 12.34 2.08 7.42
CA PHE A 236 11.82 3.44 7.24
C PHE A 236 10.31 3.47 7.44
N GLN A 237 9.89 3.96 8.60
CA GLN A 237 8.50 3.90 9.02
C GLN A 237 7.75 5.21 8.76
N ILE A 238 6.63 5.11 8.04
CA ILE A 238 5.68 6.19 7.79
C ILE A 238 4.37 5.85 8.50
N GLY A 239 4.05 6.63 9.54
CA GLY A 239 2.92 6.37 10.42
C GLY A 239 3.22 5.28 11.47
N GLY A 240 2.20 4.60 11.98
CA GLY A 240 2.35 3.56 13.01
C GLY A 240 1.35 2.42 12.86
N GLY A 241 1.11 1.66 13.92
CA GLY A 241 0.16 0.55 13.91
C GLY A 241 0.67 -0.64 13.09
N ILE A 242 -0.26 -1.46 12.59
CA ILE A 242 0.05 -2.81 12.09
C ILE A 242 1.10 -2.84 10.97
N ALA A 243 1.16 -1.83 10.11
CA ALA A 243 2.16 -1.76 9.04
C ALA A 243 3.60 -1.71 9.58
N GLY A 244 3.82 -1.04 10.71
CA GLY A 244 5.13 -0.94 11.38
C GLY A 244 5.34 -2.02 12.44
N ASP A 245 4.32 -2.30 13.25
CA ASP A 245 4.45 -3.24 14.38
C ASP A 245 4.62 -4.68 13.90
N PHE A 246 3.91 -5.08 12.84
CA PHE A 246 3.96 -6.44 12.33
C PHE A 246 5.38 -6.90 11.91
N PRO A 247 6.14 -6.15 11.08
CA PRO A 247 7.51 -6.53 10.75
C PRO A 247 8.44 -6.53 11.96
N ILE A 248 8.22 -5.65 12.95
CA ILE A 248 8.98 -5.64 14.21
C ILE A 248 8.70 -6.91 15.02
N CYS A 249 7.45 -7.35 15.11
CA CYS A 249 7.06 -8.58 15.81
C CYS A 249 7.64 -9.86 15.20
N VAL A 250 8.01 -9.83 13.91
CA VAL A 250 8.69 -10.97 13.25
C VAL A 250 10.15 -11.10 13.69
N VAL A 251 10.81 -10.04 14.16
CA VAL A 251 12.23 -10.13 14.52
C VAL A 251 12.48 -11.02 15.75
N PRO A 252 11.74 -10.90 16.88
CA PRO A 252 11.97 -11.74 18.06
C PRO A 252 11.71 -13.24 17.87
N MET A 253 10.97 -13.65 16.84
CA MET A 253 10.71 -15.06 16.52
C MET A 253 11.82 -15.72 15.69
N LEU A 254 12.80 -14.94 15.20
CA LEU A 254 13.99 -15.44 14.53
C LEU A 254 15.00 -15.87 15.61
N HIS A 255 15.07 -17.17 15.90
CA HIS A 255 16.01 -17.77 16.84
C HIS A 255 17.19 -18.43 16.11
#